data_AF-A0A0P9D5B0-F1
#
_entry.id   AF-A0A0P9D5B0-F1
#
_cell.length_a   1.000
_cell.length_b   1.000
_cell.length_c   1.000
_cell.angle_alpha   90.00
_cell.angle_beta   90.00
_cell.angle_gamma   90.00
#
_symmetry.space_group_name_H-M   'P 1'
#
loop_
_entity.id
_entity.type
_entity.pdbx_description
1 polymer ?
#
loop_
_entity_poly.entity_id
_entity_poly.type
_entity_poly.pdbx_seq_one_letter_code
_entity_poly.pdbx_strand_id
1 'polypeptide(L)' 'MSRPPAQSYLLRLWREHDGAPLHATLIPVGQPSVPQHFATLEALFSFLHAQAATRVVATQSDVEQSVE' A
#
# COMPACT_ATOMS: atom_id res chain seq x y z
N MET A 1 20.51 -1.46 -12.02
CA MET A 1 19.25 -2.23 -11.93
C MET A 1 18.14 -1.29 -11.51
N SER A 2 17.02 -1.27 -12.25
CA SER A 2 15.91 -0.35 -12.01
C SER A 2 15.21 -0.73 -10.70
N ARG A 3 15.41 0.08 -9.66
CA ARG A 3 14.57 0.07 -8.45
C ARG A 3 13.11 -0.02 -8.91
N PRO A 4 12.32 -1.00 -8.43
CA PRO A 4 10.89 -1.01 -8.73
C PRO A 4 10.34 0.36 -8.32
N PRO A 5 9.63 1.07 -9.22
CA PRO A 5 9.30 2.45 -9.02
C PRO A 5 8.56 2.61 -7.70
N ALA A 6 8.89 3.66 -6.95
CA ALA A 6 8.19 3.97 -5.71
C ALA A 6 6.70 4.07 -6.04
N GLN A 7 5.90 3.10 -5.55
CA GLN A 7 4.46 3.14 -5.78
C GLN A 7 3.89 4.22 -4.87
N SER A 8 3.35 5.25 -5.49
CA SER A 8 2.59 6.30 -4.83
C SER A 8 1.11 5.92 -4.80
N TYR A 9 0.42 6.34 -3.75
CA TYR A 9 -1.01 6.12 -3.57
C TYR A 9 -1.69 7.44 -3.24
N LEU A 10 -2.92 7.60 -3.74
CA LEU A 10 -3.85 8.59 -3.21
C LEU A 10 -4.70 7.90 -2.12
N LEU A 11 -4.80 8.56 -0.96
CA LEU A 11 -5.61 8.11 0.16
C LEU A 11 -6.84 9.02 0.30
N ARG A 12 -8.03 8.42 0.21
CA ARG A 12 -9.29 9.09 0.53
C ARG A 12 -9.84 8.53 1.84
N LEU A 13 -10.03 9.40 2.81
CA LEU A 13 -10.75 9.10 4.06
C LEU A 13 -12.13 9.71 3.98
N TRP A 14 -13.17 8.95 4.35
CA TRP A 14 -14.55 9.39 4.21
C TRP A 14 -15.50 8.66 5.17
N ARG A 15 -16.69 9.22 5.36
CA ARG A 15 -17.81 8.66 6.12
C ARG A 15 -19.07 8.77 5.25
N GLU A 16 -20.00 7.82 5.32
CA GLU A 16 -21.27 7.95 4.60
C GLU A 16 -22.09 9.15 5.08
N HIS A 17 -22.11 9.36 6.40
CA HIS A 17 -22.81 10.46 7.07
C HIS A 17 -22.11 10.83 8.37
N ASP A 18 -22.55 11.92 9.00
CA ASP A 18 -22.06 12.31 10.32
C ASP A 18 -22.33 11.22 11.36
N GLY A 19 -21.30 10.86 12.11
CA GLY A 19 -21.33 9.78 13.09
C GLY A 19 -21.11 8.36 12.54
N ALA A 20 -21.04 8.16 11.22
CA ALA A 20 -20.70 6.86 10.64
C ALA A 20 -19.23 6.46 10.92
N PRO A 21 -18.90 5.15 10.86
CA PRO A 21 -17.52 4.68 10.87
C PRO A 21 -16.67 5.34 9.79
N LEU A 22 -15.38 5.53 10.08
CA LEU A 22 -14.44 6.09 9.11
C LEU A 22 -13.96 5.01 8.15
N HIS A 23 -14.22 5.22 6.87
CA HIS A 23 -13.81 4.36 5.77
C HIS A 23 -12.59 4.93 5.05
N ALA A 24 -11.87 4.06 4.35
CA ALA A 24 -10.73 4.45 3.54
C ALA A 24 -10.79 3.86 2.14
N THR A 25 -10.23 4.59 1.18
CA THR A 25 -10.00 4.10 -0.18
C THR A 25 -8.60 4.45 -0.61
N LEU A 26 -7.85 3.44 -1.02
CA LEU A 26 -6.49 3.56 -1.48
C LEU A 26 -6.46 3.38 -3.00
N ILE A 27 -5.87 4.34 -3.71
CA ILE A 27 -5.84 4.36 -5.17
C ILE A 27 -4.37 4.37 -5.62
N PRO A 28 -3.88 3.31 -6.29
CA PRO A 28 -2.53 3.30 -6.84
C PRO A 28 -2.43 4.37 -7.94
N VAL A 29 -1.45 5.28 -7.83
CA VAL A 29 -1.30 6.38 -8.81
C VAL A 29 -1.01 5.84 -10.23
N GLY A 30 -0.29 4.72 -10.33
CA GLY A 30 -0.02 4.07 -11.62
C GLY A 30 -1.21 3.28 -12.20
N GLN A 31 -2.26 3.01 -11.40
CA GLN A 31 -3.43 2.23 -11.81
C GLN A 31 -4.70 2.77 -11.13
N PRO A 32 -5.15 3.98 -11.51
CA PRO A 32 -6.27 4.64 -10.82
C PRO A 32 -7.62 3.93 -10.99
N SER A 33 -7.73 3.04 -11.98
CA SER A 33 -8.91 2.20 -12.22
C SER A 33 -9.06 1.03 -11.23
N VAL A 34 -8.09 0.82 -10.33
CA VAL A 34 -8.10 -0.28 -9.36
C VAL A 34 -8.08 0.26 -7.92
N PRO A 35 -9.16 0.95 -7.48
CA PRO A 35 -9.27 1.39 -6.09
C PRO A 35 -9.44 0.18 -5.16
N GLN A 36 -8.84 0.27 -3.98
CA GLN A 36 -9.08 -0.67 -2.89
C GLN A 36 -9.82 0.01 -1.76
N HIS A 37 -10.93 -0.59 -1.35
CA HIS A 37 -11.80 -0.07 -0.28
C HIS A 37 -11.54 -0.82 1.03
N PHE A 38 -11.50 -0.06 2.12
CA PHE A 38 -11.30 -0.59 3.46
C PHE A 38 -12.41 -0.10 4.39
N ALA A 39 -13.06 -1.06 5.06
CA ALA A 39 -14.12 -0.79 6.02
C ALA A 39 -13.61 -0.13 7.30
N THR A 40 -12.35 -0.35 7.67
CA THR A 40 -11.71 0.18 8.89
C THR A 40 -10.30 0.68 8.59
N LEU A 41 -9.82 1.63 9.42
CA LEU A 41 -8.43 2.10 9.34
C LEU A 41 -7.41 1.01 9.71
N GLU A 42 -7.77 0.08 10.60
CA GLU A 42 -6.90 -1.02 11.00
C GLU A 42 -6.62 -1.98 9.83
N ALA A 43 -7.63 -2.27 9.01
CA ALA A 43 -7.47 -3.07 7.79
C ALA A 43 -6.55 -2.38 6.77
N LEU A 44 -6.72 -1.06 6.59
CA LEU A 44 -5.82 -0.26 5.75
C LEU A 44 -4.38 -0.30 6.27
N PHE A 45 -4.19 -0.11 7.58
CA PHE A 45 -2.86 -0.09 8.19
C PHE A 45 -2.15 -1.43 8.03
N SER A 46 -2.84 -2.53 8.33
CA SER A 46 -2.34 -3.89 8.15
C SER A 46 -1.92 -4.16 6.70
N PHE A 47 -2.74 -3.70 5.74
CA PHE A 47 -2.42 -3.80 4.31
C PHE A 47 -1.15 -3.03 3.93
N LEU A 48 -1.04 -1.76 4.33
CA LEU A 48 0.13 -0.92 4.02
C LEU A 48 1.40 -1.46 4.68
N HIS A 49 1.30 -1.98 5.89
CA HIS A 49 2.42 -2.58 6.59
C HIS A 49 2.91 -3.86 5.90
N ALA A 50 1.99 -4.73 5.47
CA ALA A 50 2.34 -5.91 4.68
C ALA A 50 3.03 -5.54 3.36
N GLN A 51 2.49 -4.54 2.63
CA GLN A 51 3.11 -4.03 1.40
C GLN A 51 4.52 -3.47 1.63
N ALA A 52 4.73 -2.74 2.72
CA ALA A 52 6.04 -2.22 3.10
C ALA A 52 7.03 -3.36 3.42
N ALA A 53 6.59 -4.38 4.18
CA ALA A 53 7.42 -5.54 4.52
C ALA A 53 7.81 -6.33 3.26
N THR A 54 6.89 -6.56 2.32
CA THR A 54 7.20 -7.23 1.05
C THR A 54 8.25 -6.47 0.23
N ARG A 55 8.24 -5.13 0.25
CA ARG A 55 9.28 -4.33 -0.42
C ARG A 55 10.65 -4.46 0.22
N VAL A 56 10.71 -4.60 1.55
CA VAL A 56 11.99 -4.76 2.26
C VAL A 56 12.62 -6.12 1.94
N VAL A 57 11.83 -7.20 1.91
CA VAL A 57 12.35 -8.54 1.56
C VAL A 57 12.84 -8.58 0.11
N ALA A 58 12.10 -7.98 -0.83
CA ALA A 58 12.53 -7.87 -2.22
C ALA A 58 13.84 -7.08 -2.40
N THR A 59 14.17 -6.17 -1.47
CA THR A 59 15.46 -5.46 -1.47
C THR A 59 16.60 -6.22 -0.80
N GLN A 60 16.33 -7.23 0.02
CA GLN A 60 17.38 -8.01 0.70
C GLN A 60 17.85 -9.22 -0.13
N SER A 61 16.96 -9.84 -0.91
CA SER A 61 17.31 -10.99 -1.75
C SER A 61 18.28 -10.67 -2.90
N ASP A 62 18.45 -9.39 -3.25
CA ASP A 62 19.41 -8.92 -4.27
C ASP A 62 20.85 -8.80 -3.71
N VAL A 63 21.00 -8.68 -2.38
CA VAL A 63 22.30 -8.45 -1.73
C VAL A 63 23.05 -9.75 -1.45
N GLU A 64 22.36 -10.88 -1.28
CA GLU A 64 22.98 -12.17 -0.93
C GLU A 64 23.44 -12.99 -2.15
N GLN A 65 23.06 -12.60 -3.37
CA GLN A 65 23.35 -13.35 -4.61
C GLN A 65 24.58 -12.83 -5.38
N SER A 66 25.33 -11.87 -4.84
CA SER A 66 26.55 -11.30 -5.45
C SER A 66 27.85 -11.69 -4.74
N VAL A 67 27.86 -12.81 -4.03
CA VAL A 67 29.08 -13.43 -3.47
C VAL A 67 29.18 -14.88 -3.94
N GLU A 68 29.47 -15.07 -5.22
CA GLU A 68 30.19 -16.26 -5.72
C GLU A 68 31.03 -15.90 -6.96
#